data_AF-A0A2J9DXA3-F1
#
_entry.id   AF-A0A2J9DXA3-F1
#
_cell.length_a   1.000
_cell.length_b   1.000
_cell.length_c   1.000
_cell.angle_alpha   90.00
_cell.angle_beta   90.00
_cell.angle_gamma   90.00
#
_symmetry.space_group_name_H-M   'P 1'
#
loop_
_entity.id
_entity.type
_entity.pdbx_description
1 polymer ?
#
loop_
_entity_poly.entity_id
_entity_poly.type
_entity_poly.pdbx_seq_one_letter_code
_entity_poly.pdbx_strand_id
1 'polypeptide(L)'
;MQWQDEQTVQDVALRENNRPDTGFLSWSNYIKQHKDDPQQRYAVAQQFLPWPLGFKESVLALRAIIREQKKQQQDYEDQLWTLYQLAAWESFYPKQSPQLDEPGFKIFVQFPGSKVTELTIDYQQLGYQQLKLLTKTDAKMLVALYGEPEQHSTLYQLYPEVWQQAEACYVSQLADTETLSPQQQTQSFNHNNTSAATVNRAGVSSAARKYMADGQPSEILWSRDKTAKKQITDDRSASKNKRRSGSRLAIGQLARKKLNQSKLKDSPIADVIKQAVTRSKPQSLLEVINTQLNQNGSKVKRIVLLIGGCTFIISKIKR
;
A
#
# COMPACT_ATOMS: atom_id res chain seq x y z
N MET A 1 22.58 -7.39 -5.01
CA MET A 1 22.85 -6.42 -3.93
C MET A 1 21.51 -5.95 -3.42
N GLN A 2 21.25 -6.09 -2.11
CA GLN A 2 20.00 -5.58 -1.53
C GLN A 2 20.19 -4.09 -1.23
N TRP A 3 19.09 -3.33 -1.25
CA TRP A 3 19.12 -1.89 -1.00
C TRP A 3 19.81 -1.53 0.34
N GLN A 4 19.60 -2.34 1.36
CA GLN A 4 20.14 -2.14 2.71
C GLN A 4 21.68 -2.25 2.77
N ASP A 5 22.28 -2.96 1.81
CA ASP A 5 23.72 -3.20 1.75
C ASP A 5 24.48 -2.07 1.03
N GLU A 6 23.77 -1.10 0.43
CA GLU A 6 24.37 -0.04 -0.37
C GLU A 6 25.07 0.99 0.52
N GLN A 7 26.39 1.09 0.46
CA GLN A 7 27.19 1.99 1.29
C GLN A 7 27.55 3.29 0.56
N THR A 8 27.67 3.23 -0.76
CA THR A 8 28.23 4.30 -1.59
C THR A 8 27.30 4.72 -2.72
N VAL A 9 27.59 5.87 -3.35
CA VAL A 9 26.86 6.35 -4.54
C VAL A 9 27.06 5.40 -5.73
N GLN A 10 28.20 4.72 -5.80
CA GLN A 10 28.48 3.72 -6.82
C GLN A 10 27.54 2.50 -6.66
N ASP A 11 27.25 2.08 -5.43
CA ASP A 11 26.30 0.99 -5.16
C ASP A 11 24.89 1.36 -5.61
N VAL A 12 24.49 2.61 -5.40
CA VAL A 12 23.20 3.15 -5.89
C VAL A 12 23.11 3.06 -7.43
N ALA A 13 24.18 3.41 -8.14
CA ALA A 13 24.24 3.28 -9.59
C ALA A 13 24.21 1.81 -10.04
N LEU A 14 24.89 0.92 -9.32
CA LEU A 14 24.84 -0.53 -9.56
C LEU A 14 23.45 -1.10 -9.37
N ARG A 15 22.67 -0.62 -8.39
CA ARG A 15 21.29 -1.08 -8.17
C ARG A 15 20.43 -0.86 -9.41
N GLU A 16 20.49 0.31 -10.04
CA GLU A 16 19.69 0.60 -11.24
C GLU A 16 20.00 -0.39 -12.39
N ASN A 17 21.27 -0.80 -12.52
CA ASN A 17 21.69 -1.78 -13.52
C ASN A 17 21.33 -3.23 -13.13
N ASN A 18 21.28 -3.53 -11.83
CA ASN A 18 21.01 -4.87 -11.30
C ASN A 18 19.52 -5.16 -11.07
N ARG A 19 18.63 -4.18 -11.30
CA ARG A 19 17.19 -4.41 -11.16
C ARG A 19 16.73 -5.44 -12.18
N PRO A 20 15.81 -6.35 -11.81
CA PRO A 20 15.24 -7.30 -12.74
C PRO A 20 14.65 -6.56 -13.93
N ASP A 21 15.03 -6.96 -15.14
CA ASP A 21 14.33 -6.53 -16.33
C ASP A 21 12.93 -7.15 -16.30
N THR A 22 11.92 -6.31 -16.03
CA THR A 22 10.52 -6.76 -16.08
C THR A 22 10.03 -6.91 -17.53
N GLY A 23 10.90 -6.65 -18.51
CA GLY A 23 10.65 -6.76 -19.93
C GLY A 23 9.50 -5.86 -20.36
N PHE A 24 8.60 -6.41 -21.19
CA PHE A 24 7.38 -5.72 -21.64
C PHE A 24 6.38 -5.46 -20.49
N LEU A 25 6.42 -6.26 -19.42
CA LEU A 25 5.51 -6.05 -18.31
C LEU A 25 5.96 -4.84 -17.51
N SER A 26 5.05 -3.87 -17.31
CA SER A 26 5.19 -2.94 -16.20
C SER A 26 5.45 -3.75 -14.94
N TRP A 27 6.41 -3.37 -14.11
CA TRP A 27 6.70 -4.06 -12.84
C TRP A 27 5.45 -4.35 -11.99
N SER A 28 4.46 -3.46 -12.04
CA SER A 28 3.15 -3.68 -11.39
C SER A 28 2.41 -4.95 -11.87
N ASN A 29 2.66 -5.41 -13.10
CA ASN A 29 2.15 -6.67 -13.64
C ASN A 29 3.07 -7.84 -13.32
N TYR A 30 4.39 -7.62 -13.28
CA TYR A 30 5.35 -8.65 -12.87
C TYR A 30 5.04 -9.14 -11.44
N ILE A 31 4.89 -8.22 -10.49
CA ILE A 31 4.63 -8.58 -9.10
C ILE A 31 3.27 -9.27 -8.87
N LYS A 32 2.29 -9.05 -9.76
CA LYS A 32 0.99 -9.73 -9.70
C LYS A 32 1.09 -11.23 -10.00
N GLN A 33 2.13 -11.67 -10.69
CA GLN A 33 2.37 -13.10 -10.94
C GLN A 33 2.61 -13.88 -9.64
N HIS A 34 3.12 -13.20 -8.61
CA HIS A 34 3.39 -13.77 -7.29
C HIS A 34 2.30 -13.44 -6.27
N LYS A 35 1.09 -13.07 -6.71
CA LYS A 35 0.01 -12.69 -5.79
C LYS A 35 -0.34 -13.80 -4.78
N ASP A 36 -0.26 -15.05 -5.22
CA ASP A 36 -0.65 -16.23 -4.45
C ASP A 36 0.52 -16.84 -3.65
N ASP A 37 1.73 -16.30 -3.81
CA ASP A 37 2.92 -16.66 -3.04
C ASP A 37 3.47 -15.43 -2.30
N PRO A 38 3.07 -15.23 -1.02
CA PRO A 38 3.52 -14.09 -0.23
C PRO A 38 5.03 -14.00 -0.06
N GLN A 39 5.73 -15.13 0.06
CA GLN A 39 7.17 -15.16 0.29
C GLN A 39 7.90 -14.69 -0.97
N GLN A 40 7.52 -15.24 -2.12
CA GLN A 40 8.10 -14.83 -3.39
C GLN A 40 7.76 -13.38 -3.73
N ARG A 41 6.53 -12.93 -3.44
CA ARG A 41 6.15 -11.52 -3.63
C ARG A 41 7.00 -10.59 -2.78
N TYR A 42 7.28 -10.95 -1.53
CA TYR A 42 8.16 -10.17 -0.66
C TYR A 42 9.58 -10.09 -1.24
N ALA A 43 10.18 -11.22 -1.60
CA ALA A 43 11.52 -11.28 -2.17
C ALA A 43 11.64 -10.43 -3.45
N VAL A 44 10.65 -10.50 -4.34
CA VAL A 44 10.59 -9.66 -5.55
C VAL A 44 10.43 -8.18 -5.18
N ALA A 45 9.54 -7.83 -4.26
CA ALA A 45 9.31 -6.44 -3.87
C ALA A 45 10.57 -5.77 -3.28
N GLN A 46 11.39 -6.52 -2.53
CA GLN A 46 12.65 -6.04 -1.97
C GLN A 46 13.66 -5.60 -3.04
N GLN A 47 13.64 -6.23 -4.23
CA GLN A 47 14.52 -5.86 -5.36
C GLN A 47 14.21 -4.48 -5.94
N PHE A 48 13.01 -3.95 -5.67
CA PHE A 48 12.58 -2.64 -6.13
C PHE A 48 12.68 -1.56 -5.06
N LEU A 49 13.22 -1.87 -3.87
CA LEU A 49 13.56 -0.81 -2.93
C LEU A 49 14.65 0.11 -3.52
N PRO A 50 14.63 1.41 -3.19
CA PRO A 50 13.72 2.12 -2.30
C PRO A 50 12.52 2.77 -3.03
N TRP A 51 12.02 2.22 -4.14
CA TRP A 51 10.85 2.82 -4.79
C TRP A 51 9.61 2.75 -3.89
N PRO A 52 8.74 3.79 -3.89
CA PRO A 52 7.56 3.82 -3.02
C PRO A 52 6.65 2.59 -3.17
N LEU A 53 6.47 2.10 -4.40
CA LEU A 53 5.67 0.92 -4.65
C LEU A 53 6.37 -0.37 -4.15
N GLY A 54 7.70 -0.39 -3.99
CA GLY A 54 8.48 -1.53 -3.51
C GLY A 54 8.25 -1.71 -2.01
N PHE A 55 8.26 -0.61 -1.26
CA PHE A 55 7.83 -0.60 0.15
C PHE A 55 6.38 -1.06 0.30
N LYS A 56 5.46 -0.51 -0.50
CA LYS A 56 4.04 -0.85 -0.44
C LYS A 56 3.81 -2.34 -0.68
N GLU A 57 4.42 -2.90 -1.70
CA GLU A 57 4.27 -4.31 -2.06
C GLU A 57 4.94 -5.24 -1.04
N SER A 58 6.09 -4.85 -0.48
CA SER A 58 6.76 -5.58 0.60
C SER A 58 5.88 -5.69 1.84
N VAL A 59 5.29 -4.57 2.28
CA VAL A 59 4.38 -4.52 3.44
C VAL A 59 3.11 -5.34 3.16
N LEU A 60 2.57 -5.30 1.93
CA LEU A 60 1.42 -6.14 1.57
C LEU A 60 1.72 -7.64 1.61
N ALA A 61 2.91 -8.04 1.16
CA ALA A 61 3.37 -9.42 1.23
C ALA A 61 3.55 -9.89 2.68
N LEU A 62 4.21 -9.09 3.53
CA LEU A 62 4.38 -9.37 4.96
C LEU A 62 3.03 -9.54 5.69
N ARG A 63 2.02 -8.72 5.38
CA ARG A 63 0.67 -8.92 5.94
C ARG A 63 0.04 -10.24 5.55
N ALA A 64 0.33 -10.77 4.36
CA ALA A 64 -0.16 -12.09 3.97
C ALA A 64 0.56 -13.19 4.76
N ILE A 65 1.89 -13.08 4.89
CA ILE A 65 2.72 -14.00 5.71
C ILE A 65 2.24 -14.02 7.17
N ILE A 66 2.08 -12.86 7.81
CA ILE A 66 1.61 -12.74 9.21
C ILE A 66 0.22 -13.39 9.36
N ARG A 67 -0.68 -13.23 8.40
CA ARG A 67 -2.01 -13.87 8.45
C ARG A 67 -1.92 -15.40 8.39
N GLU A 68 -1.01 -15.93 7.59
CA GLU A 68 -0.78 -17.38 7.49
C GLU A 68 -0.16 -17.92 8.79
N GLN A 69 0.87 -17.26 9.33
CA GLN A 69 1.49 -17.62 10.61
C GLN A 69 0.46 -17.61 11.74
N LYS A 70 -0.38 -16.57 11.84
CA LYS A 70 -1.46 -16.49 12.83
C LYS A 70 -2.47 -17.62 12.70
N LYS A 71 -2.83 -18.01 11.47
CA LYS A 71 -3.73 -19.15 11.22
C LYS A 71 -3.10 -20.47 11.69
N GLN A 72 -1.79 -20.59 11.54
CA GLN A 72 -0.99 -21.75 11.96
C GLN A 72 -0.56 -21.67 13.44
N GLN A 73 -0.93 -20.62 14.17
CA GLN A 73 -0.50 -20.36 15.55
C GLN A 73 1.03 -20.29 15.70
N GLN A 74 1.72 -19.87 14.65
CA GLN A 74 3.15 -19.60 14.68
C GLN A 74 3.41 -18.17 15.15
N ASP A 75 4.61 -17.95 15.68
CA ASP A 75 5.08 -16.62 15.98
C ASP A 75 5.23 -15.79 14.69
N TYR A 76 4.90 -14.51 14.79
CA TYR A 76 4.87 -13.54 13.70
C TYR A 76 5.50 -12.19 14.10
N GLU A 77 6.12 -12.12 15.28
CA GLU A 77 6.73 -10.90 15.82
C GLU A 77 7.80 -10.35 14.87
N ASP A 78 8.71 -11.19 14.38
CA ASP A 78 9.78 -10.80 13.46
C ASP A 78 9.25 -10.19 12.15
N GLN A 79 8.22 -10.81 11.57
CA GLN A 79 7.60 -10.31 10.33
C GLN A 79 6.86 -8.99 10.58
N LEU A 80 6.25 -8.83 11.75
CA LEU A 80 5.60 -7.58 12.13
C LEU A 80 6.63 -6.46 12.38
N TRP A 81 7.76 -6.78 13.00
CA TRP A 81 8.85 -5.83 13.19
C TRP A 81 9.46 -5.41 11.84
N THR A 82 9.72 -6.36 10.94
CA THR A 82 10.18 -6.07 9.58
C THR A 82 9.20 -5.18 8.82
N LEU A 83 7.88 -5.43 8.98
CA LEU A 83 6.82 -4.61 8.40
C LEU A 83 6.88 -3.18 8.94
N TYR A 84 7.10 -3.02 10.25
CA TYR A 84 7.26 -1.74 10.92
C TYR A 84 8.50 -0.98 10.43
N GLN A 85 9.65 -1.65 10.33
CA GLN A 85 10.90 -1.06 9.80
C GLN A 85 10.73 -0.54 8.37
N LEU A 86 10.07 -1.30 7.49
CA LEU A 86 9.78 -0.82 6.12
C LEU A 86 8.90 0.42 6.11
N ALA A 87 7.91 0.51 7.00
CA ALA A 87 7.07 1.69 7.14
C ALA A 87 7.83 2.88 7.72
N ALA A 88 8.76 2.64 8.65
CA ALA A 88 9.65 3.64 9.21
C ALA A 88 10.58 4.21 8.13
N TRP A 89 11.28 3.36 7.37
CA TRP A 89 12.18 3.77 6.29
C TRP A 89 11.46 4.54 5.17
N GLU A 90 10.23 4.15 4.80
CA GLU A 90 9.45 4.91 3.83
C GLU A 90 9.08 6.32 4.32
N SER A 91 8.99 6.52 5.64
CA SER A 91 8.71 7.82 6.26
C SER A 91 9.92 8.76 6.33
N PHE A 92 11.08 8.34 5.82
CA PHE A 92 12.32 9.13 5.84
C PHE A 92 12.31 10.35 4.91
N TYR A 93 11.53 10.32 3.83
CA TYR A 93 11.48 11.42 2.86
C TYR A 93 10.14 12.19 2.92
N PRO A 94 10.15 13.53 2.75
CA PRO A 94 8.94 14.32 2.66
C PRO A 94 8.26 14.13 1.30
N LYS A 95 6.97 14.50 1.20
CA LYS A 95 6.24 14.41 -0.08
C LYS A 95 6.91 15.25 -1.17
N GLN A 96 7.39 16.43 -0.80
CA GLN A 96 8.06 17.40 -1.66
C GLN A 96 9.30 17.89 -0.91
N SER A 97 10.43 18.00 -1.59
CA SER A 97 11.65 18.61 -1.07
C SER A 97 11.45 20.12 -0.93
N PRO A 98 11.72 20.70 0.24
CA PRO A 98 11.65 22.14 0.44
C PRO A 98 12.71 22.90 -0.36
N GLN A 99 13.87 22.28 -0.64
CA GLN A 99 14.99 22.95 -1.32
C GLN A 99 14.87 22.91 -2.85
N LEU A 100 14.38 21.80 -3.42
CA LEU A 100 14.45 21.54 -4.87
C LEU A 100 13.10 21.64 -5.60
N ASP A 101 11.99 21.79 -4.86
CA ASP A 101 10.62 21.69 -5.40
C ASP A 101 10.41 20.42 -6.25
N GLU A 102 11.05 19.32 -5.83
CA GLU A 102 10.91 18.00 -6.43
C GLU A 102 10.26 17.02 -5.46
N PRO A 103 9.61 15.95 -5.94
CA PRO A 103 9.13 14.89 -5.06
C PRO A 103 10.28 14.26 -4.28
N GLY A 104 10.17 14.18 -2.95
CA GLY A 104 11.26 13.69 -2.10
C GLY A 104 11.72 12.27 -2.45
N PHE A 105 10.83 11.42 -2.96
CA PHE A 105 11.22 10.06 -3.38
C PHE A 105 12.31 10.06 -4.48
N LYS A 106 12.41 11.09 -5.32
CA LYS A 106 13.46 11.17 -6.36
C LYS A 106 14.84 11.25 -5.74
N ILE A 107 14.97 12.10 -4.72
CA ILE A 107 16.20 12.30 -3.94
C ILE A 107 16.49 11.03 -3.15
N PHE A 108 15.47 10.46 -2.50
CA PHE A 108 15.60 9.24 -1.72
C PHE A 108 16.14 8.05 -2.52
N VAL A 109 15.75 7.92 -3.79
CA VAL A 109 16.29 6.88 -4.68
C VAL A 109 17.77 7.06 -4.95
N GLN A 110 18.33 8.28 -4.92
CA GLN A 110 19.76 8.48 -5.13
C GLN A 110 20.59 8.32 -3.84
N PHE A 111 19.94 8.07 -2.70
CA PHE A 111 20.60 7.98 -1.41
C PHE A 111 20.94 6.51 -1.06
N PRO A 112 22.17 6.21 -0.58
CA PRO A 112 22.55 4.85 -0.22
C PRO A 112 21.65 4.29 0.89
N GLY A 113 21.15 3.07 0.70
CA GLY A 113 20.19 2.47 1.63
C GLY A 113 20.75 2.23 3.03
N SER A 114 22.03 1.88 3.16
CA SER A 114 22.68 1.68 4.47
C SER A 114 22.51 2.89 5.39
N LYS A 115 22.64 4.11 4.86
CA LYS A 115 22.50 5.36 5.62
C LYS A 115 21.12 5.54 6.23
N VAL A 116 20.10 4.92 5.64
CA VAL A 116 18.72 4.97 6.13
C VAL A 116 18.45 3.80 7.06
N THR A 117 18.99 2.62 6.76
CA THR A 117 18.78 1.42 7.58
C THR A 117 19.60 1.41 8.86
N GLU A 118 20.71 2.16 8.92
CA GLU A 118 21.52 2.40 10.12
C GLU A 118 20.84 3.37 11.11
N LEU A 119 19.82 4.12 10.68
CA LEU A 119 19.08 5.00 11.58
C LEU A 119 18.40 4.18 12.68
N THR A 120 18.57 4.60 13.92
CA THR A 120 17.98 3.91 15.06
C THR A 120 16.46 4.08 15.02
N ILE A 121 15.74 2.97 15.03
CA ILE A 121 14.29 2.94 15.10
C ILE A 121 13.89 2.60 16.54
N ASP A 122 13.58 3.63 17.32
CA ASP A 122 12.97 3.47 18.63
C ASP A 122 11.44 3.52 18.49
N TYR A 123 10.77 2.42 18.84
CA TYR A 123 9.31 2.31 18.80
C TYR A 123 8.62 3.35 19.70
N GLN A 124 9.19 3.66 20.87
CA GLN A 124 8.58 4.58 21.83
C GLN A 124 8.57 6.02 21.32
N GLN A 125 9.59 6.41 20.55
CA GLN A 125 9.72 7.75 19.98
C GLN A 125 9.02 7.88 18.61
N LEU A 126 9.24 6.91 17.72
CA LEU A 126 8.70 6.95 16.36
C LEU A 126 7.20 6.63 16.34
N GLY A 127 6.78 5.65 17.14
CA GLY A 127 5.40 5.17 17.17
C GLY A 127 4.89 4.72 15.80
N TYR A 128 3.58 4.72 15.60
CA TYR A 128 2.97 4.17 14.37
C TYR A 128 1.99 5.10 13.65
N GLN A 129 1.48 6.16 14.30
CA GLN A 129 0.35 6.93 13.78
C GLN A 129 0.68 7.74 12.51
N GLN A 130 1.93 8.22 12.38
CA GLN A 130 2.35 9.01 11.22
C GLN A 130 2.88 8.14 10.06
N LEU A 131 3.01 6.82 10.27
CA LEU A 131 3.56 5.89 9.28
C LEU A 131 2.48 5.45 8.29
N LYS A 132 2.48 6.06 7.09
CA LYS A 132 1.42 5.90 6.06
C LYS A 132 1.22 4.47 5.58
N LEU A 133 2.28 3.66 5.63
CA LEU A 133 2.21 2.27 5.20
C LEU A 133 1.51 1.37 6.20
N LEU A 134 1.36 1.76 7.47
CA LEU A 134 0.69 0.95 8.49
C LEU A 134 -0.83 1.10 8.45
N THR A 135 -1.53 -0.01 8.70
CA THR A 135 -2.98 -0.03 8.86
C THR A 135 -3.37 -0.07 10.34
N LYS A 136 -4.66 0.17 10.63
CA LYS A 136 -5.22 0.02 11.98
C LYS A 136 -5.01 -1.38 12.57
N THR A 137 -4.97 -2.41 11.73
CA THR A 137 -4.72 -3.79 12.18
C THR A 137 -3.27 -3.97 12.58
N ASP A 138 -2.32 -3.45 11.80
CA ASP A 138 -0.90 -3.52 12.12
C ASP A 138 -0.60 -2.76 13.43
N ALA A 139 -1.15 -1.55 13.57
CA ALA A 139 -1.05 -0.76 14.80
C ALA A 139 -1.52 -1.52 16.04
N LYS A 140 -2.68 -2.20 15.97
CA LYS A 140 -3.17 -3.02 17.08
C LYS A 140 -2.23 -4.18 17.43
N MET A 141 -1.61 -4.80 16.43
CA MET A 141 -0.66 -5.88 16.68
C MET A 141 0.63 -5.34 17.31
N LEU A 142 1.12 -4.19 16.84
CA LEU A 142 2.28 -3.51 17.43
C LEU A 142 2.01 -3.15 18.90
N VAL A 143 0.87 -2.54 19.20
CA VAL A 143 0.50 -2.19 20.58
C VAL A 143 0.37 -3.43 21.47
N ALA A 144 -0.14 -4.54 20.92
CA ALA A 144 -0.28 -5.78 21.68
C ALA A 144 1.08 -6.41 22.07
N LEU A 145 2.14 -6.22 21.26
CA LEU A 145 3.47 -6.76 21.54
C LEU A 145 4.37 -5.76 22.29
N TYR A 146 4.35 -4.49 21.90
CA TYR A 146 5.30 -3.46 22.34
C TYR A 146 4.69 -2.39 23.26
N GLY A 147 3.38 -2.43 23.51
CA GLY A 147 2.66 -1.41 24.28
C GLY A 147 2.29 -0.17 23.45
N GLU A 148 1.63 0.80 24.07
CA GLU A 148 1.38 2.10 23.44
C GLU A 148 2.68 2.93 23.46
N PRO A 149 3.12 3.51 22.33
CA PRO A 149 4.31 4.33 22.29
C PRO A 149 4.07 5.69 22.95
N GLU A 150 5.11 6.28 23.51
CA GLU A 150 5.04 7.60 24.15
C GLU A 150 4.77 8.73 23.15
N GLN A 151 5.30 8.60 21.94
CA GLN A 151 5.22 9.62 20.89
C GLN A 151 4.92 9.01 19.52
N HIS A 152 4.60 9.88 18.57
CA HIS A 152 4.40 9.51 17.18
C HIS A 152 5.10 10.53 16.28
N SER A 153 5.97 10.06 15.41
CA SER A 153 6.79 10.87 14.51
C SER A 153 7.06 10.11 13.19
N THR A 154 7.95 10.65 12.36
CA THR A 154 8.47 10.01 11.14
C THR A 154 10.00 10.07 11.16
N LEU A 155 10.68 9.19 10.43
CA LEU A 155 12.14 9.26 10.34
C LEU A 155 12.62 10.61 9.78
N TYR A 156 11.86 11.21 8.86
CA TYR A 156 12.12 12.57 8.37
C TYR A 156 12.17 13.63 9.48
N GLN A 157 11.31 13.51 10.51
CA GLN A 157 11.24 14.45 11.62
C GLN A 157 12.30 14.18 12.67
N LEU A 158 12.65 12.91 12.89
CA LEU A 158 13.65 12.50 13.89
C LEU A 158 15.08 12.75 13.42
N TYR A 159 15.34 12.65 12.11
CA TYR A 159 16.67 12.74 11.51
C TYR A 159 16.72 13.78 10.36
N PRO A 160 16.34 15.05 10.59
CA PRO A 160 16.29 16.07 9.55
C PRO A 160 17.67 16.33 8.93
N GLU A 161 18.75 16.22 9.72
CA GLU A 161 20.12 16.38 9.26
C GLU A 161 20.54 15.34 8.22
N VAL A 162 20.08 14.09 8.37
CA VAL A 162 20.39 13.02 7.40
C VAL A 162 19.66 13.26 6.09
N TRP A 163 18.42 13.77 6.16
CA TRP A 163 17.70 14.19 4.96
C TRP A 163 18.39 15.37 4.25
N GLN A 164 18.81 16.39 5.00
CA GLN A 164 19.53 17.54 4.43
C GLN A 164 20.82 17.11 3.71
N GLN A 165 21.53 16.11 4.24
CA GLN A 165 22.68 15.51 3.57
C GLN A 165 22.28 14.83 2.25
N ALA A 166 21.16 14.10 2.24
CA ALA A 166 20.64 13.48 1.02
C ALA A 166 20.31 14.53 -0.05
N GLU A 167 19.68 15.65 0.34
CA GLU A 167 19.39 16.77 -0.57
C GLU A 167 20.68 17.40 -1.11
N ALA A 168 21.66 17.69 -0.25
CA ALA A 168 22.93 18.29 -0.65
C ALA A 168 23.72 17.39 -1.62
N CYS A 169 23.76 16.09 -1.37
CA CYS A 169 24.38 15.12 -2.27
C CYS A 169 23.70 15.11 -3.64
N TYR A 170 22.36 15.13 -3.68
CA TYR A 170 21.60 15.16 -4.92
C TYR A 170 21.81 16.47 -5.71
N VAL A 171 21.83 17.62 -5.04
CA VAL A 171 22.15 18.92 -5.68
C VAL A 171 23.52 18.89 -6.34
N SER A 172 24.51 18.34 -5.63
CA SER A 172 25.89 18.25 -6.14
C SER A 172 25.96 17.40 -7.42
N GLN A 173 25.25 16.27 -7.45
CA GLN A 173 25.15 15.40 -8.64
C GLN A 173 24.50 16.11 -9.84
N LEU A 174 23.50 16.97 -9.61
CA LEU A 174 22.89 17.75 -10.68
C LEU A 174 23.87 18.77 -11.27
N ALA A 175 24.65 19.46 -10.44
CA ALA A 175 25.65 20.43 -10.88
C ALA A 175 26.77 19.77 -11.72
N ASP A 176 27.22 18.58 -11.33
CA ASP A 176 28.22 17.81 -12.08
C ASP A 176 27.69 17.37 -13.46
N THR A 177 26.38 17.10 -13.55
CA THR A 177 25.74 16.69 -14.82
C THR A 177 25.63 17.88 -15.79
N GLU A 178 25.40 19.09 -15.28
CA GLU A 178 25.28 20.30 -16.11
C GLU A 178 26.64 20.80 -16.64
N THR A 179 27.71 20.68 -15.84
CA THR A 179 29.05 21.15 -16.23
C THR A 179 29.71 20.33 -17.33
N LEU A 180 29.30 19.07 -17.52
CA LEU A 180 29.79 18.20 -18.60
C LEU A 180 29.19 18.50 -19.99
N SER A 181 28.34 19.53 -20.13
CA SER A 181 27.66 19.87 -21.39
C SER A 181 27.93 21.30 -21.90
N PRO A 182 29.11 21.58 -22.50
CA PRO A 182 29.10 22.50 -23.66
C PRO A 182 30.00 22.18 -24.88
N GLN A 183 30.64 21.01 -25.06
CA GLN A 183 31.59 20.82 -26.19
C GLN A 183 31.48 19.55 -27.06
N GLN A 184 30.44 18.70 -26.95
CA GLN A 184 30.31 17.50 -27.79
C GLN A 184 29.06 17.45 -28.69
N GLN A 185 28.58 18.59 -29.19
CA GLN A 185 27.48 18.61 -30.19
C GLN A 185 27.90 18.94 -31.63
N THR A 186 29.18 19.02 -31.94
CA THR A 186 29.64 19.31 -33.31
C THR A 186 30.82 18.44 -33.76
N GLN A 187 30.78 17.12 -33.56
CA GLN A 187 31.58 16.22 -34.39
C GLN A 187 30.82 14.95 -34.80
N SER A 188 30.68 14.83 -36.12
CA SER A 188 30.55 13.60 -36.93
C SER A 188 29.27 12.76 -36.82
N PHE A 189 28.30 13.09 -37.68
CA PHE A 189 27.70 12.11 -38.57
C PHE A 189 28.80 11.52 -39.48
N ASN A 190 29.29 10.31 -39.21
CA ASN A 190 29.60 9.31 -40.25
C ASN A 190 30.02 7.96 -39.67
N HIS A 191 29.40 6.92 -40.24
CA HIS A 191 29.80 5.51 -40.35
C HIS A 191 29.56 4.51 -39.18
N ASN A 192 28.50 3.71 -39.39
CA ASN A 192 28.42 2.25 -39.42
C ASN A 192 29.25 1.36 -38.48
N ASN A 193 28.51 0.42 -37.88
CA ASN A 193 28.85 -0.94 -37.48
C ASN A 193 29.39 -1.22 -36.05
N THR A 194 28.52 -1.95 -35.34
CA THR A 194 28.77 -3.04 -34.37
C THR A 194 28.93 -2.68 -32.89
N SER A 195 28.11 -3.39 -32.09
CA SER A 195 28.18 -3.58 -30.64
C SER A 195 27.59 -2.47 -29.76
N ALA A 196 26.27 -2.52 -29.59
CA ALA A 196 25.49 -1.66 -28.71
C ALA A 196 25.79 -1.93 -27.22
N ALA A 197 26.80 -1.26 -26.68
CA ALA A 197 26.88 -0.93 -25.26
C ALA A 197 26.30 0.48 -25.08
N THR A 198 24.98 0.57 -24.84
CA THR A 198 24.30 1.85 -24.62
C THR A 198 24.73 2.42 -23.27
N VAL A 199 25.53 3.49 -23.29
CA VAL A 199 25.84 4.31 -22.12
C VAL A 199 24.53 4.88 -21.57
N ASN A 200 24.13 4.41 -20.39
CA ASN A 200 22.91 4.85 -19.72
C ASN A 200 23.05 6.33 -19.31
N ARG A 201 22.23 7.19 -19.92
CA ARG A 201 22.00 8.55 -19.45
C ARG A 201 21.36 8.48 -18.06
N ALA A 202 22.10 8.92 -17.04
CA ALA A 202 21.64 8.92 -15.65
C ALA A 202 20.27 9.61 -15.55
N GLY A 203 19.26 8.91 -15.01
CA GLY A 203 17.95 9.48 -14.70
C GLY A 203 16.74 8.92 -15.46
N VAL A 204 16.92 8.07 -16.48
CA VAL A 204 15.79 7.37 -17.12
C VAL A 204 15.85 5.89 -16.76
N SER A 205 15.13 5.51 -15.71
CA SER A 205 14.91 4.11 -15.33
C SER A 205 14.52 3.27 -16.56
N SER A 206 15.06 2.05 -16.66
CA SER A 206 14.65 1.03 -17.64
C SER A 206 13.12 0.81 -17.67
N ALA A 207 12.44 1.05 -16.54
CA ALA A 207 10.98 0.98 -16.43
C ALA A 207 10.22 2.06 -17.24
N ALA A 208 10.91 3.10 -17.71
CA ALA A 208 10.35 4.14 -18.57
C ALA A 208 10.60 3.90 -20.07
N ARG A 209 11.37 2.86 -20.44
CA ARG A 209 11.54 2.45 -21.84
C ARG A 209 10.22 1.87 -22.33
N LYS A 210 9.57 2.55 -23.27
CA LYS A 210 8.47 1.94 -24.02
C LYS A 210 9.09 0.98 -25.01
N TYR A 211 8.54 -0.23 -25.08
CA TYR A 211 8.91 -1.22 -26.07
C TYR A 211 7.86 -1.23 -27.18
N MET A 212 8.29 -1.40 -28.43
CA MET A 212 7.40 -1.66 -29.54
C MET A 212 6.84 -3.09 -29.43
N ALA A 213 5.82 -3.41 -30.24
CA ALA A 213 5.15 -4.73 -30.19
C ALA A 213 6.08 -5.91 -30.53
N ASP A 214 7.22 -5.63 -31.15
CA ASP A 214 8.30 -6.57 -31.48
C ASP A 214 9.35 -6.72 -30.36
N GLY A 215 9.19 -6.01 -29.24
CA GLY A 215 10.10 -6.06 -28.09
C GLY A 215 11.33 -5.15 -28.20
N GLN A 216 11.46 -4.32 -29.23
CA GLN A 216 12.57 -3.37 -29.34
C GLN A 216 12.29 -2.07 -28.56
N PRO A 217 13.31 -1.45 -27.92
CA PRO A 217 13.13 -0.20 -27.18
C PRO A 217 12.82 0.97 -28.12
N SER A 218 11.74 1.70 -27.88
CA SER A 218 11.39 2.91 -28.62
C SER A 218 12.11 4.13 -28.04
N GLU A 219 12.77 4.92 -28.87
CA GLU A 219 13.26 6.25 -28.47
C GLU A 219 12.07 7.19 -28.24
N ILE A 220 11.82 7.53 -26.96
CA ILE A 220 10.83 8.54 -26.61
C ILE A 220 11.50 9.90 -26.74
N LEU A 221 11.30 10.56 -27.88
CA LEU A 221 11.55 11.99 -28.01
C LEU A 221 10.51 12.72 -27.17
N TRP A 222 10.88 13.17 -25.97
CA TRP A 222 10.04 14.07 -25.17
C TRP A 222 9.99 15.43 -25.88
N SER A 223 9.15 15.55 -26.90
CA SER A 223 8.87 16.84 -27.52
C SER A 223 8.18 17.72 -26.49
N ARG A 224 8.82 18.87 -26.20
CA ARG A 224 8.41 19.85 -25.21
C ARG A 224 7.25 20.73 -25.71
N ASP A 225 6.55 20.31 -26.76
CA ASP A 225 5.53 21.10 -27.43
C ASP A 225 4.11 20.68 -27.00
N LYS A 226 3.47 21.56 -26.20
CA LYS A 226 2.15 21.33 -25.59
C LYS A 226 0.99 21.42 -26.59
N THR A 227 1.26 21.83 -27.83
CA THR A 227 0.26 22.13 -28.88
C THR A 227 -0.22 20.90 -29.65
N ALA A 228 0.58 19.82 -29.73
CA ALA A 228 0.23 18.62 -30.50
C ALA A 228 -0.82 17.70 -29.84
N LYS A 229 -1.12 17.87 -28.54
CA LYS A 229 -2.08 17.02 -27.83
C LYS A 229 -3.55 17.35 -28.12
N LYS A 230 -3.86 18.49 -28.74
CA LYS A 230 -5.25 18.93 -28.96
C LYS A 230 -5.91 18.27 -30.18
N GLN A 231 -5.14 17.89 -31.20
CA GLN A 231 -5.71 17.29 -32.43
C GLN A 231 -6.10 15.82 -32.27
N ILE A 232 -5.45 15.05 -31.39
CA ILE A 232 -5.73 13.61 -31.23
C ILE A 232 -7.03 13.35 -30.43
N THR A 233 -7.49 14.31 -29.63
CA THR A 233 -8.74 14.16 -28.85
C THR A 233 -10.00 14.46 -29.64
N ASP A 234 -9.91 15.24 -30.72
CA ASP A 234 -11.09 15.69 -31.46
C ASP A 234 -11.60 14.62 -32.44
N ASP A 235 -10.72 13.78 -33.01
CA ASP A 235 -11.13 12.69 -33.91
C ASP A 235 -11.81 11.52 -33.18
N ARG A 236 -11.59 11.38 -31.86
CA ARG A 236 -12.14 10.26 -31.07
C ARG A 236 -13.57 10.50 -30.59
N SER A 237 -14.04 11.75 -30.56
CA SER A 237 -15.40 12.11 -30.13
C SER A 237 -16.44 12.00 -31.25
N ALA A 238 -16.01 12.09 -32.52
CA ALA A 238 -16.90 11.96 -33.68
C ALA A 238 -17.42 10.53 -33.95
N SER A 239 -16.74 9.49 -33.47
CA SER A 239 -17.10 8.08 -33.77
C SER A 239 -18.06 7.41 -32.77
N LYS A 240 -18.36 8.03 -31.61
CA LYS A 240 -19.17 7.39 -30.55
C LYS A 240 -20.67 7.70 -30.59
N ASN A 241 -21.14 8.62 -31.43
CA ASN A 241 -22.54 9.03 -31.45
C ASN A 241 -23.49 8.20 -32.34
N LYS A 242 -23.00 7.13 -33.01
CA LYS A 242 -23.82 6.37 -33.97
C LYS A 242 -24.33 5.00 -33.47
N ARG A 243 -24.15 4.64 -32.20
CA ARG A 243 -24.49 3.29 -31.66
C ARG A 243 -25.45 3.25 -30.47
N ARG A 244 -26.16 4.34 -30.15
CA ARG A 244 -27.18 4.36 -29.08
C ARG A 244 -28.56 4.73 -29.62
N SER A 245 -29.10 3.87 -30.46
CA SER A 245 -30.52 3.85 -30.81
C SER A 245 -30.91 2.40 -31.08
N GLY A 246 -31.77 1.83 -30.23
CA GLY A 246 -32.27 0.47 -30.39
C GLY A 246 -31.85 -0.50 -29.28
N SER A 247 -32.51 -0.43 -28.13
CA SER A 247 -32.88 -1.61 -27.30
C SER A 247 -33.47 -1.11 -25.97
N ARG A 248 -34.78 -0.84 -25.98
CA ARG A 248 -35.60 -0.71 -24.78
C ARG A 248 -36.95 -1.29 -25.13
N LEU A 249 -37.14 -2.58 -24.89
CA LEU A 249 -38.43 -3.23 -24.67
C LEU A 249 -38.16 -4.58 -23.99
N ALA A 250 -39.00 -4.92 -23.00
CA ALA A 250 -39.12 -6.19 -22.29
C ALA A 250 -38.07 -6.54 -21.21
N ILE A 251 -38.31 -6.10 -19.96
CA ILE A 251 -38.19 -6.98 -18.79
C ILE A 251 -39.35 -6.68 -17.83
N GLY A 252 -40.41 -7.48 -17.96
CA GLY A 252 -41.46 -7.60 -16.96
C GLY A 252 -41.11 -8.70 -15.96
N GLN A 253 -41.39 -8.43 -14.68
CA GLN A 253 -41.80 -9.34 -13.61
C GLN A 253 -41.32 -10.81 -13.67
N LEU A 254 -40.48 -11.24 -12.71
CA LEU A 254 -40.69 -12.49 -11.96
C LEU A 254 -39.70 -12.64 -10.79
N ALA A 255 -40.13 -13.43 -9.79
CA ALA A 255 -39.34 -14.11 -8.76
C ALA A 255 -39.08 -13.41 -7.40
N ARG A 256 -40.11 -13.48 -6.54
CA ARG A 256 -39.96 -13.74 -5.09
C ARG A 256 -39.65 -15.23 -4.85
N LYS A 257 -38.91 -15.50 -3.78
CA LYS A 257 -38.86 -16.70 -2.89
C LYS A 257 -37.61 -17.60 -2.94
N LYS A 258 -37.25 -18.01 -1.71
CA LYS A 258 -36.34 -19.08 -1.23
C LYS A 258 -34.86 -18.66 -1.19
N LEU A 259 -34.03 -18.93 -0.18
CA LEU A 259 -34.04 -19.78 1.03
C LEU A 259 -32.88 -19.21 1.90
N ASN A 260 -32.94 -19.11 3.23
CA ASN A 260 -32.33 -20.12 4.11
C ASN A 260 -32.65 -19.81 5.57
N GLN A 261 -33.57 -20.60 6.14
CA GLN A 261 -33.66 -20.86 7.57
C GLN A 261 -33.31 -22.33 7.78
N SER A 262 -32.09 -22.61 8.21
CA SER A 262 -31.72 -23.91 8.79
C SER A 262 -30.43 -23.75 9.59
N LYS A 263 -30.56 -23.37 10.87
CA LYS A 263 -29.65 -23.68 11.99
C LYS A 263 -30.05 -22.82 13.19
N LEU A 264 -31.05 -23.28 13.94
CA LEU A 264 -31.39 -22.89 15.33
C LEU A 264 -32.64 -23.68 15.71
N LYS A 265 -32.50 -25.00 15.76
CA LYS A 265 -33.36 -25.86 16.58
C LYS A 265 -32.45 -26.33 17.70
N ASP A 266 -32.97 -26.33 18.93
CA ASP A 266 -32.30 -26.77 20.16
C ASP A 266 -31.59 -25.68 20.96
N SER A 267 -32.22 -24.51 21.11
CA SER A 267 -31.91 -23.60 22.23
C SER A 267 -33.15 -23.40 23.11
N PRO A 268 -33.06 -23.62 24.43
CA PRO A 268 -34.19 -23.40 25.37
C PRO A 268 -34.67 -21.94 25.46
N ILE A 269 -34.00 -21.02 24.76
CA ILE A 269 -34.41 -19.60 24.66
C ILE A 269 -35.47 -19.40 23.56
N ALA A 270 -35.56 -20.30 22.57
CA ALA A 270 -36.47 -20.16 21.43
C ALA A 270 -37.96 -20.25 21.82
N ASP A 271 -38.29 -21.01 22.86
CA ASP A 271 -39.68 -21.18 23.31
C ASP A 271 -40.18 -20.01 24.15
N VAL A 272 -39.28 -19.32 24.87
CA VAL A 272 -39.61 -18.09 25.61
C VAL A 272 -39.96 -16.95 24.64
N ILE A 273 -39.25 -16.85 23.51
CA ILE A 273 -39.51 -15.83 22.49
C ILE A 273 -40.84 -16.11 21.74
N LYS A 274 -41.18 -17.39 21.49
CA LYS A 274 -42.46 -17.75 20.85
C LYS A 274 -43.68 -17.50 21.74
N GLN A 275 -43.56 -17.66 23.06
CA GLN A 275 -44.64 -17.32 23.99
C GLN A 275 -44.86 -15.80 24.13
N ALA A 276 -43.81 -14.99 23.98
CA ALA A 276 -43.92 -13.52 24.04
C ALA A 276 -44.64 -12.91 22.83
N VAL A 277 -44.58 -13.56 21.65
CA VAL A 277 -45.15 -13.03 20.40
C VAL A 277 -46.65 -13.34 20.24
N THR A 278 -47.23 -14.24 21.05
CA THR A 278 -48.60 -14.75 20.86
C THR A 278 -49.63 -14.20 21.86
N ARG A 279 -49.26 -13.31 22.80
CA ARG A 279 -50.24 -12.69 23.72
C ARG A 279 -50.43 -11.20 23.44
N SER A 280 -51.66 -10.89 23.04
CA SER A 280 -52.27 -9.57 22.97
C SER A 280 -52.17 -8.83 24.31
N LYS A 281 -51.14 -7.99 24.44
CA LYS A 281 -51.08 -6.69 25.13
C LYS A 281 -49.64 -6.17 25.02
N PRO A 282 -49.40 -4.91 24.62
CA PRO A 282 -48.04 -4.38 24.53
C PRO A 282 -47.59 -3.98 25.94
N GLN A 283 -47.22 -4.95 26.77
CA GLN A 283 -46.29 -4.62 27.85
C GLN A 283 -44.95 -4.32 27.21
N SER A 284 -44.36 -3.19 27.58
CA SER A 284 -43.10 -2.77 26.98
C SER A 284 -42.06 -3.86 27.20
N LEU A 285 -41.25 -4.17 26.18
CA LEU A 285 -40.15 -5.15 26.29
C LEU A 285 -39.24 -4.88 27.51
N LEU A 286 -39.18 -3.62 27.94
CA LEU A 286 -38.48 -3.17 29.14
C LEU A 286 -39.07 -3.71 30.44
N GLU A 287 -40.39 -3.85 30.56
CA GLU A 287 -41.03 -4.42 31.76
C GLU A 287 -40.75 -5.92 31.89
N VAL A 288 -40.75 -6.67 30.79
CA VAL A 288 -40.43 -8.10 30.78
C VAL A 288 -38.97 -8.33 31.18
N ILE A 289 -38.05 -7.50 30.64
CA ILE A 289 -36.62 -7.54 30.99
C ILE A 289 -36.40 -7.17 32.47
N ASN A 290 -37.06 -6.14 32.98
CA ASN A 290 -36.93 -5.73 34.38
C ASN A 290 -37.50 -6.76 35.36
N THR A 291 -38.59 -7.44 35.01
CA THR A 291 -39.19 -8.49 35.86
C THR A 291 -38.26 -9.71 35.96
N GLN A 292 -37.65 -10.12 34.85
CA GLN A 292 -36.65 -11.20 34.81
C GLN A 292 -35.35 -10.85 35.55
N LEU A 293 -34.91 -9.58 35.51
CA LEU A 293 -33.74 -9.11 36.26
C LEU A 293 -33.98 -9.07 37.78
N ASN A 294 -35.21 -8.84 38.22
CA ASN A 294 -35.57 -8.84 39.65
C ASN A 294 -35.75 -10.25 40.24
N GLN A 295 -36.17 -11.23 39.44
CA GLN A 295 -36.30 -12.62 39.90
C GLN A 295 -34.95 -13.34 40.00
N ASN A 296 -33.97 -12.94 39.20
CA ASN A 296 -32.62 -13.53 39.20
C ASN A 296 -31.65 -12.69 40.05
N GLY A 297 -31.75 -12.82 41.37
CA GLY A 297 -30.92 -12.13 42.35
C GLY A 297 -29.43 -12.03 41.96
N SER A 298 -28.95 -10.79 41.84
CA SER A 298 -27.55 -10.30 41.84
C SER A 298 -26.47 -10.96 40.97
N LYS A 299 -26.75 -11.96 40.14
CA LYS A 299 -25.68 -12.70 39.40
C LYS A 299 -25.53 -12.39 37.91
N VAL A 300 -26.39 -11.58 37.30
CA VAL A 300 -26.28 -11.26 35.86
C VAL A 300 -25.51 -9.96 35.63
N LYS A 301 -24.23 -10.07 35.20
CA LYS A 301 -23.34 -8.91 34.94
C LYS A 301 -23.47 -8.31 33.53
N ARG A 302 -23.96 -9.08 32.55
CA ARG A 302 -24.03 -8.62 31.15
C ARG A 302 -25.09 -9.39 30.37
N ILE A 303 -25.94 -8.67 29.64
CA ILE A 303 -26.89 -9.28 28.69
C ILE A 303 -26.54 -8.75 27.29
N VAL A 304 -26.36 -9.67 26.35
CA VAL A 304 -26.14 -9.37 24.93
C VAL A 304 -27.40 -9.78 24.17
N LEU A 305 -28.06 -8.82 23.53
CA LEU A 305 -29.22 -9.06 22.67
C LEU A 305 -28.83 -8.87 21.21
N LEU A 306 -29.19 -9.84 20.37
CA LEU A 306 -29.06 -9.76 18.92
C LEU A 306 -30.45 -9.61 18.30
N ILE A 307 -30.73 -8.44 17.73
CA ILE A 307 -31.98 -8.17 17.02
C ILE A 307 -31.62 -7.69 15.61
N GLY A 308 -32.06 -8.42 14.58
CA GLY A 308 -31.90 -8.00 13.18
C GLY A 308 -30.44 -7.83 12.72
N GLY A 309 -29.50 -8.56 13.32
CA GLY A 309 -28.06 -8.43 13.00
C GLY A 309 -27.33 -7.32 13.77
N CYS A 310 -28.02 -6.54 14.60
CA CYS A 310 -27.41 -5.58 15.50
C CYS A 310 -27.23 -6.18 16.90
N THR A 311 -26.03 -6.00 17.46
CA THR A 311 -25.67 -6.45 18.82
C THR A 311 -25.86 -5.30 19.80
N PHE A 312 -26.73 -5.47 20.79
CA PHE A 312 -26.94 -4.53 21.88
C PHE A 312 -26.39 -5.12 23.18
N ILE A 313 -25.50 -4.38 23.84
CA ILE A 313 -24.90 -4.78 25.12
C ILE A 313 -25.48 -3.90 26.21
N ILE A 314 -26.27 -4.48 27.11
CA ILE A 314 -26.78 -3.77 28.30
C ILE A 314 -25.92 -4.20 29.49
N SER A 315 -25.21 -3.23 30.07
CA SER A 315 -24.36 -3.44 31.24
C SER A 315 -24.93 -2.66 32.42
N LYS A 316 -25.13 -3.33 33.56
CA LYS A 316 -25.66 -2.69 34.77
C LYS A 316 -24.55 -1.84 35.40
N ILE A 317 -24.66 -0.52 35.31
CA ILE A 317 -23.77 0.43 36.00
C ILE A 317 -24.18 0.39 37.48
N LYS A 318 -23.29 -0.10 38.36
CA LYS A 318 -23.44 0.09 39.81
C LYS A 318 -23.27 1.58 40.08
N ARG A 319 -24.30 2.21 40.65
CA ARG A 319 -24.12 3.45 41.42
C ARG A 319 -23.49 3.09 42.75
#